data_AF-A0A511MZU0-F1
#
_entry.id   AF-A0A511MZU0-F1
#
_cell.length_a   1.000
_cell.length_b   1.000
_cell.length_c   1.000
_cell.angle_alpha   90.00
_cell.angle_beta   90.00
_cell.angle_gamma   90.00
#
_symmetry.space_group_name_H-M   'P 1'
#
loop_
_entity.id
_entity.type
_entity.pdbx_description
1 polymer ?
#
loop_
_entity_poly.entity_id
_entity_poly.type
_entity_poly.pdbx_seq_one_letter_code
_entity_poly.pdbx_strand_id
1 'polypeptide(L)' 'MFILEILRDSGPIRAHFAQAPKAAKRAITKYQLSGEWRDVEGDRRLVSELWQEGRVTARVVKETVEYS' A
#
# COMPACT_ATOMS: atom_id res chain seq x y z
N MET A 1 7.28 2.55 -9.76
CA MET A 1 7.46 3.00 -8.36
C MET A 1 6.46 2.26 -7.47
N PHE A 2 6.67 2.13 -6.16
CA PHE A 2 5.66 1.59 -5.24
C PHE A 2 5.08 2.71 -4.37
N ILE A 3 3.79 2.66 -4.07
CA ILE A 3 3.09 3.63 -3.24
C ILE A 3 2.42 2.89 -2.11
N LEU A 4 2.64 3.34 -0.88
CA LEU A 4 1.80 3.00 0.26
C LEU A 4 0.62 3.96 0.27
N GLU A 5 -0.59 3.45 0.07
CA GLU A 5 -1.83 4.19 0.27
C GLU A 5 -2.43 3.81 1.61
N ILE A 6 -2.58 4.79 2.50
CA ILE A 6 -3.28 4.62 3.78
C ILE A 6 -4.71 5.11 3.59
N LEU A 7 -5.68 4.24 3.81
CA LEU A 7 -7.09 4.53 3.59
C LEU A 7 -7.64 5.24 4.83
N ARG A 8 -8.12 6.47 4.65
CA ARG A 8 -8.80 7.27 5.67
C ARG A 8 -10.09 7.82 5.10
N ASP A 9 -11.04 8.14 5.97
CA ASP A 9 -12.35 8.69 5.58
C ASP A 9 -12.23 10.02 4.82
N SER A 10 -11.21 10.81 5.14
CA SER A 10 -10.89 12.08 4.46
C SER A 10 -10.19 11.91 3.11
N GLY A 11 -9.94 10.67 2.68
CA GLY A 11 -9.17 10.35 1.48
C GLY A 11 -7.80 9.70 1.77
N PRO A 12 -7.19 9.05 0.77
CA PRO A 12 -5.98 8.26 0.97
C PRO A 12 -4.73 9.12 1.13
N ILE A 13 -3.89 8.79 2.12
CA ILE A 13 -2.54 9.35 2.25
C ILE A 13 -1.60 8.50 1.40
N ARG A 14 -0.81 9.13 0.54
CA ARG A 14 0.12 8.45 -0.38
C ARG A 14 1.57 8.71 -0.01
N ALA A 15 2.34 7.64 0.18
CA ALA A 15 3.78 7.71 0.37
C ALA A 15 4.51 6.92 -0.72
N HIS A 16 5.46 7.55 -1.40
CA HIS A 16 6.16 7.01 -2.55
C HIS A 16 7.47 6.31 -2.12
N PHE A 17 7.72 5.13 -2.68
CA PHE A 17 8.87 4.28 -2.40
C PHE A 17 9.52 3.83 -3.71
N ALA A 18 10.79 4.19 -3.89
CA ALA A 18 11.52 3.97 -5.13
C ALA A 18 11.88 2.49 -5.38
N GLN A 19 12.16 1.71 -4.34
CA GLN A 19 12.97 0.50 -4.49
C GLN A 19 12.24 -0.85 -4.36
N ALA A 20 11.23 -0.99 -3.49
CA ALA A 20 10.57 -2.29 -3.27
C ALA A 20 9.23 -2.18 -2.51
N PRO A 21 8.30 -3.13 -2.73
CA PRO A 21 7.05 -3.19 -1.96
C PRO A 21 7.32 -3.47 -0.47
N LYS A 22 8.40 -4.19 -0.14
CA LYS A 22 8.84 -4.43 1.25
C LYS A 22 9.14 -3.13 2.01
N ALA A 23 9.69 -2.11 1.34
CA ALA A 23 9.94 -0.81 1.96
C ALA A 23 8.63 -0.10 2.30
N ALA A 24 7.65 -0.15 1.40
CA ALA A 24 6.30 0.38 1.61
C ALA A 24 5.61 -0.34 2.80
N LYS A 25 5.65 -1.68 2.83
CA LYS A 25 5.10 -2.47 3.94
C LYS A 25 5.72 -2.12 5.29
N ARG A 26 7.04 -1.95 5.37
CA ARG A 26 7.74 -1.60 6.62
C ARG A 26 7.41 -0.19 7.11
N ALA A 27 7.09 0.73 6.22
CA ALA A 27 6.78 2.11 6.59
C ALA A 27 5.47 2.25 7.37
N ILE A 28 4.61 1.23 7.35
CA ILE A 28 3.31 1.21 8.04
C ILE A 28 3.42 1.49 9.54
N THR A 29 4.52 1.05 10.17
CA THR A 29 4.77 1.25 11.60
C THR A 29 4.91 2.72 11.97
N LYS A 30 5.37 3.57 11.05
CA LYS A 30 5.44 5.04 11.25
C LYS A 30 4.06 5.68 11.37
N TYR A 31 3.04 5.02 10.85
CA TYR A 31 1.66 5.49 10.86
C TYR A 31 0.82 4.85 11.98
N GLN A 32 1.46 4.10 12.89
CA GLN A 32 0.82 3.40 14.00
C GLN A 32 -0.32 2.46 13.56
N LEU A 33 -0.24 1.96 12.33
CA LEU A 33 -1.19 1.00 11.78
C LEU A 33 -0.67 -0.41 11.98
N SER A 34 -1.59 -1.32 12.30
CA SER A 34 -1.33 -2.76 12.48
C SER A 34 -2.29 -3.57 11.61
N GLY A 35 -1.94 -4.82 11.36
CA GLY A 35 -2.74 -5.70 10.54
C GLY A 35 -1.92 -6.80 9.88
N GLU A 36 -2.62 -7.61 9.10
CA GLU A 36 -2.05 -8.67 8.30
C GLU A 36 -1.85 -8.17 6.86
N TRP A 37 -0.64 -8.29 6.35
CA TRP A 37 -0.38 -8.04 4.94
C TRP A 37 -0.82 -9.26 4.12
N ARG A 38 -1.70 -9.04 3.14
CA ARG A 38 -2.13 -10.02 2.16
C ARG A 38 -1.64 -9.61 0.79
N ASP A 39 -0.91 -10.49 0.12
CA ASP A 39 -0.47 -10.25 -1.24
C ASP A 39 -1.63 -10.51 -2.20
N VAL A 40 -1.80 -9.61 -3.16
CA VAL A 40 -2.88 -9.71 -4.16
C VAL A 40 -2.27 -10.25 -5.45
N GLU A 41 -2.83 -11.35 -5.94
CA GLU A 41 -2.46 -11.95 -7.21
C GLU A 41 -3.50 -11.59 -8.28
N GLY A 42 -3.05 -11.27 -9.49
CA GLY A 42 -3.92 -11.00 -10.64
C GLY A 42 -4.22 -9.52 -10.94
N ASP A 43 -3.88 -8.60 -10.04
CA ASP A 43 -3.95 -7.16 -10.32
C ASP A 43 -2.57 -6.62 -10.75
N ARG A 44 -2.52 -5.90 -11.87
CA ARG A 44 -1.26 -5.34 -12.42
C ARG A 44 -0.70 -4.21 -11.54
N ARG A 45 -1.53 -3.54 -10.76
CA ARG A 45 -1.19 -2.37 -9.96
C ARG A 45 -1.29 -2.65 -8.46
N LEU A 46 -2.24 -3.44 -7.98
CA LEU A 46 -2.34 -3.76 -6.55
C LEU A 46 -1.36 -4.89 -6.18
N VAL A 47 -0.47 -4.61 -5.21
CA VAL A 47 0.58 -5.56 -4.79
C VAL A 47 0.19 -6.26 -3.49
N SER A 48 -0.26 -5.49 -2.51
CA SER A 48 -0.62 -6.01 -1.20
C SER A 48 -1.64 -5.13 -0.50
N GLU A 49 -2.40 -5.70 0.41
CA GLU A 49 -3.34 -5.01 1.29
C GLU A 49 -3.03 -5.29 2.75
N LEU A 50 -3.21 -4.28 3.60
CA LEU A 50 -3.14 -4.42 5.05
C LEU A 50 -4.56 -4.55 5.59
N TRP A 51 -4.85 -5.72 6.13
CA TRP A 51 -6.15 -6.06 6.71
C TRP A 51 -6.10 -5.92 8.23
N GLN A 52 -7.04 -5.17 8.79
CA GLN A 52 -7.23 -5.00 10.23
C GLN A 52 -8.71 -5.17 10.52
N GLU A 53 -9.08 -6.13 11.39
CA GLU A 53 -10.48 -6.33 11.81
C GLU A 53 -11.48 -6.50 10.64
N GLY A 54 -11.06 -7.18 9.56
CA GLY A 54 -11.93 -7.42 8.41
C GLY A 54 -12.09 -6.25 7.43
N ARG A 55 -11.33 -5.15 7.62
CA ARG A 55 -11.26 -4.02 6.70
C ARG A 55 -9.84 -3.78 6.20
N VAL A 56 -9.72 -3.25 4.98
CA VAL A 56 -8.44 -2.79 4.44
C VAL A 56 -8.15 -1.40 4.98
N THR A 57 -7.01 -1.22 5.64
CA THR A 57 -6.59 0.07 6.22
C THR A 57 -5.43 0.71 5.47
N ALA A 58 -4.65 -0.10 4.73
CA ALA A 58 -3.64 0.38 3.81
C ALA A 58 -3.47 -0.59 2.65
N ARG A 59 -2.86 -0.13 1.55
CA ARG A 59 -2.48 -0.97 0.42
C ARG A 59 -1.19 -0.51 -0.21
N VAL A 60 -0.46 -1.43 -0.81
CA VAL A 60 0.73 -1.14 -1.62
C VAL A 60 0.34 -1.27 -3.08
N VAL A 61 0.50 -0.19 -3.83
CA VAL A 61 0.24 -0.17 -5.27
C VAL A 61 1.54 0.08 -6.04
N LYS A 62 1.64 -0.52 -7.21
CA LYS A 62 2.70 -0.31 -8.19
C LYS A 62 2.22 0.77 -9.14
N GLU A 63 2.87 1.92 -9.08
CA GLU A 63 2.71 2.97 -10.07
C GLU A 63 3.53 2.61 -11.31
N THR A 64 2.81 2.31 -12.39
CA THR A 64 3.31 2.33 -13.77
C THR A 64 3.29 3.78 -14.24
N VAL A 65 4.47 4.37 -14.40
CA VAL A 65 4.62 5.65 -15.11
C VAL A 65 4.40 5.34 -16.59
N GLU A 66 3.21 5.57 -17.10
CA GLU A 66 2.98 5.62 -18.55
C GLU A 66 3.56 6.95 -19.05
N TYR A 67 4.72 6.90 -19.70
CA TYR A 67 5.18 8.02 -20.51
C TYR A 67 4.33 8.01 -21.78
N SER A 68 3.40 8.96 -21.88
CA SER A 68 2.73 9.33 -23.13
C SER A 68 3.56 10.34 -23.90
#